data_AF-A0A660S7D1-F1
#
_entry.id   AF-A0A660S7D1-F1
#
_cell.length_a   1.000
_cell.length_b   1.000
_cell.length_c   1.000
_cell.angle_alpha   90.00
_cell.angle_beta   90.00
_cell.angle_gamma   90.00
#
_symmetry.space_group_name_H-M   'P 1'
#
loop_
_entity.id
_entity.type
_entity.pdbx_description
1 polymer ?
#
loop_
_entity_poly.entity_id
_entity_poly.type
_entity_poly.pdbx_seq_one_letter_code
_entity_poly.pdbx_strand_id
1 'polypeptide(L)'
;MNKFSYFEIFKNRYFINAEIILQTPLHVGKGVSLKPIGTDLPVIKDAFDRPYIPGSSLKGVIRFQTERMLRSIEKFKDKFGVKIMACDPLGDQCVNDEKRKKIKKELKEKYTKNGKFDEKTFEEAFLAEIWNNTCLACRIFGSQWFASRIYFKDAYLLNEGNFYKTEIRDG
;
A
#
# COMPACT_ATOMS: atom_id res chain seq x y z
N MET A 1 -1.69 -28.16 4.13
CA MET A 1 -2.16 -26.77 3.98
C MET A 1 -1.04 -25.84 4.41
N ASN A 2 -0.53 -24.99 3.52
CA ASN A 2 0.48 -24.00 3.89
C ASN A 2 -0.16 -22.99 4.85
N LYS A 3 0.35 -22.93 6.10
CA LYS A 3 0.07 -21.85 7.05
C LYS A 3 0.52 -20.54 6.41
N PHE A 4 -0.40 -19.77 5.85
CA PHE A 4 -0.12 -18.40 5.43
C PHE A 4 0.21 -17.59 6.68
N SER A 5 1.42 -17.04 6.75
CA SER A 5 1.82 -16.14 7.83
C SER A 5 1.12 -14.79 7.65
N TYR A 6 0.22 -14.46 8.57
CA TYR A 6 -0.49 -13.17 8.64
C TYR A 6 0.35 -12.12 9.37
N PHE A 7 1.65 -12.02 9.02
CA PHE A 7 2.66 -11.22 9.75
C PHE A 7 3.03 -11.70 11.16
N GLU A 8 2.36 -12.73 11.69
CA GLU A 8 2.68 -13.33 12.99
C GLU A 8 4.09 -13.92 13.06
N ILE A 9 4.62 -14.38 11.92
CA ILE A 9 5.95 -14.98 11.82
C ILE A 9 6.78 -14.18 10.83
N PHE A 10 7.80 -13.50 11.34
CA PHE A 10 8.85 -12.88 10.55
C PHE A 10 9.87 -13.93 10.12
N LYS A 11 9.80 -14.36 8.86
CA LYS A 11 10.74 -15.35 8.32
C LYS A 11 12.00 -14.71 7.74
N ASN A 12 11.84 -13.62 7.00
CA ASN A 12 12.90 -12.99 6.23
C ASN A 12 12.51 -11.55 5.85
N ARG A 13 13.53 -10.74 5.56
CA ARG A 13 13.39 -9.39 5.00
C ARG A 13 14.45 -9.18 3.93
N TYR A 14 14.00 -8.76 2.75
CA TYR A 14 14.88 -8.37 1.66
C TYR A 14 15.00 -6.85 1.64
N PHE A 15 16.21 -6.37 1.37
CA PHE A 15 16.48 -4.96 1.14
C PHE A 15 16.77 -4.77 -0.34
N ILE A 16 16.01 -3.87 -0.98
CA ILE A 16 16.21 -3.46 -2.36
C ILE A 16 16.58 -1.99 -2.31
N ASN A 17 17.78 -1.67 -2.80
CA ASN A 17 18.27 -0.31 -2.92
C ASN A 17 18.22 0.09 -4.40
N ALA A 18 17.83 1.33 -4.68
CA ALA A 18 17.80 1.89 -6.02
C ALA A 18 18.12 3.38 -5.95
N GLU A 19 18.78 3.88 -6.98
CA GLU A 19 19.02 5.32 -7.17
C GLU A 19 18.00 5.86 -8.18
N ILE A 20 17.40 7.00 -7.87
CA ILE A 20 16.41 7.65 -8.73
C ILE A 20 17.09 8.83 -9.41
N ILE A 21 17.25 8.75 -10.72
CA ILE A 21 17.82 9.82 -11.55
C ILE A 21 16.67 10.61 -12.17
N LEU A 22 16.61 11.91 -11.86
CA LEU A 22 15.65 12.82 -12.48
C LEU A 22 16.07 13.11 -13.93
N GLN A 23 15.41 12.46 -14.88
CA GLN A 23 15.58 12.73 -16.32
C GLN A 23 14.91 14.05 -16.74
N THR A 24 13.88 14.46 -16.01
CA THR A 24 13.15 15.71 -16.17
C THR A 24 12.89 16.35 -14.81
N PRO A 25 12.56 17.65 -14.74
CA PRO A 25 12.17 18.30 -13.49
C PRO A 25 10.99 17.57 -12.81
N LEU A 26 11.11 17.35 -11.50
CA LEU A 26 10.08 16.69 -10.69
C LEU A 26 9.46 17.68 -9.71
N HIS A 27 8.13 17.65 -9.62
CA HIS A 27 7.38 18.34 -8.57
C HIS A 27 6.72 17.32 -7.64
N VAL A 28 7.01 17.44 -6.35
CA VAL A 28 6.30 16.72 -5.28
C VAL A 28 5.79 17.75 -4.30
N GLY A 29 4.53 18.11 -4.45
CA GLY A 29 3.90 19.15 -3.62
C GLY A 29 3.81 18.77 -2.15
N LYS A 30 3.92 19.77 -1.29
CA LYS A 30 3.43 19.73 0.09
C LYS A 30 1.98 20.26 0.07
N GLY A 31 1.07 19.68 0.88
CA GLY A 31 -0.27 20.24 1.06
C GLY A 31 -0.22 21.73 1.44
N VAL A 32 -1.33 22.46 1.22
CA VAL A 32 -1.40 23.94 1.28
C VAL A 32 -0.59 24.51 2.45
N SER A 33 0.36 25.38 2.12
CA SER A 33 1.18 26.07 3.12
C SER A 33 0.31 27.01 3.96
N LEU A 34 0.27 26.81 5.28
CA LEU A 34 -0.39 27.72 6.23
C LEU A 34 0.34 29.07 6.39
N LYS A 35 1.44 29.30 5.66
CA LYS A 35 2.21 30.55 5.74
C LYS A 35 1.62 31.61 4.80
N PRO A 36 1.35 32.84 5.29
CA PRO A 36 0.76 33.92 4.48
C PRO A 36 1.63 34.43 3.31
N ILE A 37 2.92 34.09 3.28
CA ILE A 37 3.90 34.47 2.23
C ILE A 37 4.47 33.19 1.56
N GLY A 38 3.74 32.08 1.62
CA GLY A 38 4.17 30.82 0.99
C GLY A 38 3.91 30.82 -0.51
N THR A 39 4.82 30.23 -1.28
CA THR A 39 4.61 29.89 -2.70
C THR A 39 3.35 29.03 -2.84
N ASP A 40 2.58 29.19 -3.93
CA ASP A 40 1.32 28.47 -4.13
C ASP A 40 1.48 26.94 -4.22
N LEU A 41 2.63 26.46 -4.73
CA LEU A 41 2.90 25.03 -4.94
C LEU A 41 4.30 24.61 -4.45
N PRO A 42 4.56 24.63 -3.13
CA PRO A 42 5.89 24.32 -2.60
C PRO A 42 6.25 22.85 -2.79
N VAL A 43 7.50 22.58 -3.14
CA VAL A 43 8.06 21.23 -3.11
C VAL A 43 8.25 20.78 -1.66
N ILE A 44 7.98 19.51 -1.37
CA ILE A 44 8.20 18.93 -0.05
C ILE A 44 9.69 18.86 0.27
N LYS A 45 10.05 19.29 1.49
CA LYS A 45 11.42 19.38 1.97
C LYS A 45 11.58 18.72 3.33
N ASP A 46 12.78 18.23 3.62
CA ASP A 46 13.17 17.67 4.91
C ASP A 46 13.42 18.76 5.96
N ALA A 47 13.85 18.37 7.17
CA ALA A 47 14.15 19.29 8.26
C ALA A 47 15.33 20.25 7.97
N PHE A 48 16.13 19.96 6.94
CA PHE A 48 17.28 20.75 6.49
C PHE A 48 16.94 21.58 5.23
N ASP A 49 15.66 21.73 4.89
CA ASP A 49 15.16 22.46 3.72
C ASP A 49 15.57 21.85 2.36
N ARG A 50 15.85 20.55 2.33
CA ARG A 50 16.24 19.83 1.10
C ARG A 50 15.06 19.05 0.52
N PRO A 51 14.82 19.10 -0.81
CA PRO A 51 13.73 18.36 -1.42
C PRO A 51 13.98 16.86 -1.32
N TYR A 52 12.91 16.09 -1.15
CA TYR A 52 12.97 14.63 -1.12
C TYR A 52 11.70 14.04 -1.73
N ILE A 53 11.72 12.75 -2.06
CA ILE A 53 10.51 12.03 -2.49
C ILE A 53 10.01 11.21 -1.29
N PRO A 54 8.79 11.46 -0.79
CA PRO A 54 8.21 10.66 0.29
C PRO A 54 8.06 9.20 -0.12
N GLY A 55 8.36 8.29 0.80
CA GLY A 55 8.17 6.85 0.61
C GLY A 55 6.71 6.50 0.34
N SER A 56 5.76 7.27 0.88
CA SER A 56 4.34 7.16 0.58
C SER A 56 4.02 7.49 -0.89
N SER A 57 4.64 8.53 -1.46
CA SER A 57 4.50 8.89 -2.88
C SER A 57 5.08 7.81 -3.78
N LEU A 58 6.29 7.32 -3.47
CA LEU A 58 6.90 6.20 -4.21
C LEU A 58 6.03 4.95 -4.17
N LYS A 59 5.56 4.59 -2.97
CA LYS A 59 4.63 3.47 -2.77
C LYS A 59 3.37 3.64 -3.61
N GLY A 60 2.79 4.85 -3.65
CA GLY A 60 1.60 5.16 -4.43
C GLY A 60 1.81 4.94 -5.93
N VAL A 61 2.89 5.48 -6.50
CA VAL A 61 3.22 5.30 -7.92
C VAL A 61 3.43 3.82 -8.27
N ILE A 62 4.20 3.09 -7.45
CA ILE A 62 4.49 1.67 -7.70
C ILE A 62 3.23 0.82 -7.53
N ARG A 63 2.39 1.12 -6.53
CA ARG A 63 1.08 0.48 -6.35
C ARG A 63 0.22 0.70 -7.58
N PHE A 64 0.07 1.94 -8.05
CA PHE A 64 -0.73 2.28 -9.23
C PHE A 64 -0.25 1.51 -10.47
N GLN A 65 1.06 1.48 -10.74
CA GLN A 65 1.60 0.72 -11.88
C GLN A 65 1.35 -0.78 -11.72
N THR A 66 1.50 -1.32 -10.51
CA THR A 66 1.22 -2.73 -10.23
C THR A 66 -0.26 -3.05 -10.46
N GLU A 67 -1.18 -2.21 -9.97
CA GLU A 67 -2.61 -2.37 -10.21
C GLU A 67 -2.95 -2.35 -11.71
N ARG A 68 -2.33 -1.44 -12.48
CA ARG A 68 -2.48 -1.39 -13.94
C ARG A 68 -2.01 -2.68 -14.60
N MET A 69 -0.81 -3.16 -14.25
CA MET A 69 -0.27 -4.41 -14.78
C MET A 69 -1.19 -5.59 -14.47
N LEU A 70 -1.61 -5.72 -13.21
CA LEU A 70 -2.50 -6.81 -12.76
C LEU A 70 -3.82 -6.83 -13.54
N ARG A 71 -4.44 -5.67 -13.78
CA ARG A 71 -5.66 -5.57 -14.61
C ARG A 71 -5.41 -5.95 -16.07
N SER A 72 -4.23 -5.67 -16.62
CA SER A 72 -3.87 -6.07 -17.99
C SER A 72 -3.68 -7.59 -18.15
N ILE A 73 -3.20 -8.28 -17.10
CA ILE A 73 -2.92 -9.73 -17.14
C ILE A 73 -4.02 -10.60 -16.52
N GLU A 74 -5.08 -10.01 -15.96
CA GLU A 74 -6.20 -10.73 -15.33
C GLU A 74 -6.84 -11.78 -16.25
N LYS A 75 -6.91 -11.51 -17.56
CA LYS A 75 -7.42 -12.47 -18.57
C LYS A 75 -6.65 -13.79 -18.64
N PHE A 76 -5.45 -13.85 -18.07
CA PHE A 76 -4.61 -15.05 -18.02
C PHE A 76 -4.67 -15.76 -16.66
N LYS A 77 -5.56 -15.36 -15.73
CA LYS A 77 -5.66 -15.92 -14.37
C LYS A 77 -5.69 -17.45 -14.32
N ASP A 78 -6.35 -18.10 -15.28
CA ASP A 78 -6.52 -19.55 -15.33
C ASP A 78 -5.18 -20.28 -15.54
N LYS A 79 -4.17 -19.61 -16.11
CA LYS A 79 -2.81 -20.15 -16.28
C LYS A 79 -1.98 -20.11 -15.02
N PHE A 80 -2.29 -19.22 -14.08
CA PHE A 80 -1.45 -18.95 -12.91
C PHE A 80 -1.97 -19.62 -11.63
N GLY A 81 -3.18 -20.18 -11.64
CA GLY A 81 -3.79 -20.82 -10.45
C GLY A 81 -3.99 -19.86 -9.28
N VAL A 82 -3.92 -18.55 -9.53
CA VAL A 82 -4.02 -17.48 -8.52
C VAL A 82 -5.02 -16.44 -9.03
N LYS A 83 -5.81 -15.87 -8.11
CA LYS A 83 -6.70 -14.75 -8.40
C LYS A 83 -5.88 -13.50 -8.73
N ILE A 84 -5.58 -13.30 -10.00
CA ILE A 84 -4.92 -12.10 -10.53
C ILE A 84 -5.97 -11.03 -10.71
N MET A 85 -6.07 -10.12 -9.73
CA MET A 85 -6.95 -8.96 -9.79
C MET A 85 -6.36 -7.82 -8.97
N ALA A 86 -6.80 -6.59 -9.25
CA ALA A 86 -6.53 -5.41 -8.45
C ALA A 86 -7.80 -4.56 -8.34
N CYS A 87 -8.29 -4.37 -7.12
CA CYS A 87 -9.45 -3.53 -6.84
C CYS A 87 -9.11 -2.04 -6.98
N ASP A 88 -10.11 -1.17 -6.82
CA ASP A 88 -9.88 0.25 -6.57
C ASP A 88 -9.91 0.48 -5.04
N PRO A 89 -8.77 0.78 -4.40
CA PRO A 89 -8.75 0.98 -2.94
C PRO A 89 -9.50 2.24 -2.48
N LEU A 90 -9.77 3.20 -3.38
CA LEU A 90 -10.45 4.46 -3.07
C LEU A 90 -11.92 4.45 -3.51
N GLY A 91 -12.31 3.52 -4.37
CA GLY A 91 -13.67 3.29 -4.83
C GLY A 91 -14.15 1.88 -4.48
N ASP A 92 -14.17 1.00 -5.48
CA ASP A 92 -14.64 -0.39 -5.34
C ASP A 92 -13.59 -1.30 -4.68
N GLN A 93 -13.61 -1.35 -3.36
CA GLN A 93 -12.68 -2.14 -2.54
C GLN A 93 -13.03 -3.64 -2.55
N CYS A 94 -12.03 -4.50 -2.75
CA CYS A 94 -12.22 -5.98 -2.73
C CYS A 94 -12.82 -6.53 -1.42
N VAL A 95 -12.54 -5.86 -0.30
CA VAL A 95 -13.19 -6.06 1.00
C VAL A 95 -13.45 -4.67 1.56
N ASN A 96 -14.71 -4.22 1.49
CA ASN A 96 -15.19 -3.02 2.16
C ASN A 96 -15.74 -3.36 3.56
N ASP A 97 -16.17 -2.33 4.29
CA ASP A 97 -16.75 -2.48 5.63
C ASP A 97 -17.94 -3.46 5.69
N GLU A 98 -18.83 -3.37 4.70
CA GLU A 98 -20.04 -4.20 4.64
C GLU A 98 -19.69 -5.68 4.46
N LYS A 99 -18.83 -5.98 3.48
CA LYS A 99 -18.35 -7.34 3.21
C LYS A 99 -17.61 -7.91 4.40
N ARG A 100 -16.78 -7.11 5.08
CA ARG A 100 -16.10 -7.53 6.31
C ARG A 100 -17.09 -7.87 7.43
N LYS A 101 -18.09 -7.02 7.66
CA LYS A 101 -19.14 -7.26 8.68
C LYS A 101 -19.90 -8.55 8.38
N LYS A 102 -20.25 -8.78 7.10
CA LYS A 102 -20.90 -10.00 6.63
C LYS A 102 -20.05 -11.25 6.92
N ILE A 103 -18.79 -11.26 6.47
CA ILE A 103 -17.85 -12.36 6.74
C ILE A 103 -17.73 -12.62 8.25
N LYS A 104 -17.61 -11.56 9.05
CA LYS A 104 -17.49 -11.66 10.51
C LYS A 104 -18.73 -12.32 11.14
N LYS A 105 -19.92 -11.94 10.69
CA LYS A 105 -21.20 -12.48 11.19
C LYS A 105 -21.33 -13.97 10.84
N GLU A 106 -21.16 -14.32 9.58
CA GLU A 106 -21.29 -15.71 9.08
C GLU A 106 -20.32 -16.66 9.80
N LEU A 107 -19.07 -16.24 10.02
CA LEU A 107 -18.09 -17.05 10.74
C LEU A 107 -18.39 -17.14 12.24
N LYS A 108 -18.87 -16.06 12.89
CA LYS A 108 -19.25 -16.12 14.30
C LYS A 108 -20.35 -17.14 14.55
N GLU A 109 -21.37 -17.19 13.69
CA GLU A 109 -22.46 -18.17 13.77
C GLU A 109 -21.91 -19.60 13.59
N LYS A 110 -21.04 -19.82 12.60
CA LYS A 110 -20.44 -21.13 12.31
C LYS A 110 -19.57 -21.70 13.45
N TYR A 111 -18.84 -20.83 14.15
CA TYR A 111 -17.92 -21.21 15.24
C TYR A 111 -18.53 -21.08 16.64
N THR A 112 -19.82 -20.76 16.73
CA THR A 112 -20.59 -20.88 17.98
C THR A 112 -21.31 -22.22 17.98
N LYS A 113 -20.85 -23.18 18.79
CA LYS A 113 -21.48 -24.50 18.92
C LYS A 113 -21.94 -24.72 20.35
N ASN A 114 -23.20 -25.11 20.55
CA ASN A 114 -23.78 -25.35 21.87
C ASN A 114 -23.57 -24.18 22.86
N GLY A 115 -23.65 -22.94 22.38
CA GLY A 115 -23.42 -21.73 23.18
C GLY A 115 -21.95 -21.45 23.55
N LYS A 116 -20.99 -22.31 23.15
CA LYS A 116 -19.56 -22.07 23.31
C LYS A 116 -18.96 -21.53 22.02
N PHE A 117 -18.24 -20.41 22.14
CA PHE A 117 -17.54 -19.77 21.04
C PHE A 117 -16.06 -20.16 21.08
N ASP A 118 -15.57 -20.76 19.99
CA ASP A 118 -14.15 -21.03 19.81
C ASP A 118 -13.46 -19.81 19.17
N GLU A 119 -12.96 -18.92 20.03
CA GLU A 119 -12.36 -17.65 19.63
C GLU A 119 -11.14 -17.83 18.74
N LYS A 120 -10.24 -18.75 19.10
CA LYS A 120 -8.99 -18.96 18.37
C LYS A 120 -9.25 -19.46 16.95
N THR A 121 -10.09 -20.49 16.80
CA THR A 121 -10.41 -21.04 15.48
C THR A 121 -11.20 -20.03 14.64
N PHE A 122 -12.05 -19.23 15.27
CA PHE A 122 -12.73 -18.12 14.60
C PHE A 122 -11.76 -17.08 14.06
N GLU A 123 -10.78 -16.63 14.85
CA GLU A 123 -9.81 -15.61 14.42
C GLU A 123 -8.97 -16.10 13.23
N GLU A 124 -8.44 -17.33 13.32
CA GLU A 124 -7.68 -17.95 12.22
C GLU A 124 -8.51 -18.04 10.94
N ALA A 125 -9.78 -18.44 11.05
CA ALA A 125 -10.70 -18.53 9.91
C ALA A 125 -11.09 -17.15 9.36
N PHE A 126 -11.29 -16.16 10.22
CA PHE A 126 -11.65 -14.80 9.83
C PHE A 126 -10.51 -14.14 9.04
N LEU A 127 -9.26 -14.27 9.52
CA LEU A 127 -8.09 -13.76 8.81
C LEU A 127 -7.89 -14.47 7.46
N ALA A 128 -8.09 -15.79 7.41
CA ALA A 128 -8.04 -16.56 6.17
C ALA A 128 -9.08 -16.09 5.16
N GLU A 129 -10.31 -15.83 5.60
CA GLU A 129 -11.40 -15.41 4.72
C GLU A 129 -11.16 -13.99 4.18
N ILE A 130 -10.72 -13.06 5.04
CA ILE A 130 -10.32 -11.71 4.60
C ILE A 130 -9.19 -11.79 3.58
N TRP A 131 -8.16 -12.59 3.83
CA TRP A 131 -7.04 -12.79 2.92
C TRP A 131 -7.49 -13.35 1.57
N ASN A 132 -8.31 -14.39 1.57
CA ASN A 132 -8.85 -15.03 0.36
C ASN A 132 -9.71 -14.08 -0.47
N ASN A 133 -10.42 -13.16 0.18
CA ASN A 133 -11.22 -12.14 -0.48
C ASN A 133 -10.43 -10.91 -0.94
N THR A 134 -9.16 -10.78 -0.56
CA THR A 134 -8.34 -9.62 -0.90
C THR A 134 -7.57 -9.82 -2.21
N CYS A 135 -7.52 -8.77 -3.04
CA CYS A 135 -6.80 -8.75 -4.30
C CYS A 135 -5.27 -8.81 -4.13
N LEU A 136 -4.54 -9.16 -5.19
CA LEU A 136 -3.09 -9.32 -5.12
C LEU A 136 -2.36 -8.01 -4.79
N ALA A 137 -2.83 -6.87 -5.33
CA ALA A 137 -2.28 -5.55 -5.00
C ALA A 137 -2.41 -5.25 -3.50
N CYS A 138 -3.59 -5.41 -2.92
CA CYS A 138 -3.81 -5.18 -1.48
C CYS A 138 -2.98 -6.14 -0.62
N ARG A 139 -2.76 -7.40 -1.04
CA ARG A 139 -1.88 -8.35 -0.32
C ARG A 139 -0.43 -7.88 -0.23
N ILE A 140 0.05 -7.12 -1.22
CA ILE A 140 1.40 -6.55 -1.27
C ILE A 140 1.44 -5.20 -0.54
N PHE A 141 0.61 -4.26 -0.97
CA PHE A 141 0.65 -2.85 -0.55
C PHE A 141 -0.16 -2.55 0.72
N GLY A 142 -0.88 -3.54 1.24
CA GLY A 142 -1.76 -3.42 2.40
C GLY A 142 -3.18 -2.98 2.03
N SER A 143 -4.05 -3.07 3.02
CA SER A 143 -5.44 -2.61 2.98
C SER A 143 -5.85 -2.02 4.34
N GLN A 144 -7.10 -1.61 4.48
CA GLN A 144 -7.66 -1.20 5.77
C GLN A 144 -7.66 -2.34 6.81
N TRP A 145 -7.49 -3.59 6.37
CA TRP A 145 -7.61 -4.79 7.21
C TRP A 145 -6.30 -5.40 7.66
N PHE A 146 -5.20 -5.09 6.97
CA PHE A 146 -3.89 -5.64 7.29
C PHE A 146 -2.75 -4.78 6.73
N ALA A 147 -1.62 -4.84 7.42
CA ALA A 147 -0.42 -4.10 7.08
C ALA A 147 0.20 -4.53 5.75
N SER A 148 0.87 -3.60 5.09
CA SER A 148 1.61 -3.86 3.86
C SER A 148 2.81 -4.77 4.10
N ARG A 149 3.11 -5.65 3.13
CA ARG A 149 4.32 -6.49 3.08
C ARG A 149 5.57 -5.78 2.59
N ILE A 150 5.41 -4.57 2.06
CA ILE A 150 6.50 -3.75 1.53
C ILE A 150 6.53 -2.41 2.26
N TYR A 151 7.74 -1.99 2.61
CA TYR A 151 8.00 -0.71 3.25
C TYR A 151 8.88 0.13 2.32
N PHE A 152 8.47 1.38 2.09
CA PHE A 152 9.19 2.35 1.28
C PHE A 152 9.79 3.40 2.18
N LYS A 153 11.11 3.59 2.09
CA LYS A 153 11.81 4.72 2.71
C LYS A 153 11.62 5.96 1.86
N ASP A 154 11.73 7.12 2.50
CA ASP A 154 11.89 8.40 1.81
C ASP A 154 13.19 8.38 0.99
N ALA A 155 13.13 8.90 -0.24
CA ALA A 155 14.28 9.04 -1.11
C ALA A 155 14.86 10.44 -0.99
N TYR A 156 15.99 10.53 -0.28
CA TYR A 156 16.76 11.75 -0.09
C TYR A 156 17.76 11.95 -1.24
N LEU A 157 18.21 13.19 -1.42
CA LEU A 157 19.25 13.52 -2.39
C LEU A 157 20.55 12.80 -2.01
N LEU A 158 21.19 12.17 -3.00
CA LEU A 158 22.55 11.60 -2.83
C LEU A 158 23.63 12.62 -3.19
N ASN A 159 23.28 13.62 -4.00
CA ASN A 159 24.16 14.65 -4.51
C ASN A 159 24.09 15.94 -3.67
N GLU A 160 23.95 15.83 -2.35
CA GLU A 160 23.73 16.97 -1.44
C GLU A 160 24.84 18.05 -1.53
N GLY A 161 26.04 17.67 -1.96
CA GLY A 161 27.18 18.59 -2.19
C GLY A 161 27.24 19.22 -3.58
N ASN A 162 26.35 18.84 -4.51
CA ASN A 162 26.27 19.41 -5.86
C ASN A 162 25.11 20.40 -5.97
N PHE A 163 25.19 21.31 -6.94
CA PHE A 163 24.12 22.28 -7.19
C PHE A 163 22.83 21.56 -7.62
N TYR A 164 21.79 21.62 -6.77
CA TYR A 164 20.43 21.29 -7.14
C TYR A 164 19.60 22.59 -7.19
N LYS A 165 18.83 22.78 -8.26
CA LYS A 165 17.99 23.97 -8.44
C LYS A 165 16.54 23.60 -8.15
N THR A 166 15.95 24.22 -7.13
CA THR A 166 14.50 24.30 -7.00
C THR A 166 14.04 25.58 -7.68
N GLU A 167 13.07 25.47 -8.59
CA GLU A 167 12.43 26.62 -9.22
C GLU A 167 11.06 26.85 -8.59
N ILE A 168 10.76 28.10 -8.25
CA ILE A 168 9.43 28.51 -7.84
C ILE A 168 8.69 28.90 -9.12
N ARG A 169 7.54 28.27 -9.36
CA ARG A 169 6.64 28.60 -10.46
C ARG A 169 5.51 29.44 -9.90
N ASP A 170 5.74 30.74 -9.84
CA ASP A 170 4.67 31.72 -9.63
C ASP A 170 4.09 32.01 -11.01
N GLY A 171 2.78 31.80 -11.17
CA GLY A 171 2.06 31.98 -12.44
C GLY A 171 2.04 33.42 -12.92
#